data_AF-A0A938XXQ2-F1
#
_entry.id   AF-A0A938XXQ2-F1
#
_cell.length_a   1.000
_cell.length_b   1.000
_cell.length_c   1.000
_cell.angle_alpha   90.00
_cell.angle_beta   90.00
_cell.angle_gamma   90.00
#
_symmetry.space_group_name_H-M   'P 1'
#
loop_
_entity.id
_entity.type
_entity.pdbx_description
1 polymer ?
#
loop_
_entity_poly.entity_id
_entity_poly.type
_entity_poly.pdbx_seq_one_letter_code
_entity_poly.pdbx_strand_id
1 'polypeptide(L)'
;MDEEIQVRNESCGCGCEDGILDLLEEFECETVIIILKSGGECDDCFCCCKQEGMVCDVNKKCGIITLLDDKNKIFIPVDAIAAVIKKNCCC
;
A
#
# COMPACT_ATOMS: atom_id res chain seq x y z
N MET A 1 5.40 2.07 22.14
CA MET A 1 3.96 1.92 21.85
C MET A 1 3.84 2.19 20.38
N ASP A 2 3.83 1.12 19.59
CA ASP A 2 3.67 1.17 18.14
C ASP A 2 2.17 1.37 17.85
N GLU A 3 1.82 2.46 17.19
CA GLU A 3 0.46 2.65 16.66
C GLU A 3 0.45 2.14 15.22
N GLU A 4 -0.07 0.93 15.01
CA GLU A 4 -0.29 0.35 13.69
C GLU A 4 -1.60 0.92 13.11
N ILE A 5 -1.50 1.81 12.13
CA ILE A 5 -2.67 2.20 11.32
C ILE A 5 -2.83 1.14 10.23
N GLN A 6 -3.77 0.21 10.42
CA GLN A 6 -4.15 -0.80 9.43
C GLN A 6 -5.38 -0.33 8.65
N VAL A 7 -5.22 0.03 7.38
CA VAL A 7 -6.35 0.34 6.49
C VAL A 7 -6.65 -0.88 5.63
N ARG A 8 -7.87 -1.41 5.68
CA ARG A 8 -8.31 -2.56 4.87
C ARG A 8 -9.19 -2.09 3.71
N ASN A 9 -8.88 -2.53 2.50
CA ASN A 9 -9.73 -2.31 1.33
C ASN A 9 -10.87 -3.36 1.30
N GLU A 10 -11.93 -3.12 2.08
CA GLU A 10 -13.15 -3.95 2.06
C GLU A 10 -13.96 -3.61 0.79
N SER A 11 -13.70 -4.34 -0.29
CA SER A 11 -14.33 -4.06 -1.58
C SER A 11 -15.81 -4.48 -1.58
N CYS A 12 -16.72 -3.50 -1.44
CA CYS A 12 -18.09 -3.60 -1.92
C CYS A 12 -18.41 -2.34 -2.76
N GLY A 13 -18.18 -2.43 -4.08
CA GLY A 13 -18.71 -1.54 -5.11
C GLY A 13 -18.34 -0.05 -5.06
N CYS A 14 -17.56 0.40 -6.05
CA CYS A 14 -17.38 1.80 -6.50
C CYS A 14 -17.31 2.90 -5.41
N GLY A 15 -16.09 3.35 -5.08
CA GLY A 15 -15.89 4.67 -4.43
C GLY A 15 -14.83 4.77 -3.34
N CYS A 16 -14.08 3.71 -3.03
CA CYS A 16 -13.12 3.71 -1.91
C CYS A 16 -11.64 3.88 -2.34
N GLU A 17 -11.36 3.96 -3.64
CA GLU A 17 -10.00 4.02 -4.17
C GLU A 17 -9.32 5.39 -3.92
N ASP A 18 -10.12 6.47 -3.91
CA ASP A 18 -9.63 7.82 -3.62
C ASP A 18 -9.06 7.93 -2.20
N GLY A 19 -9.67 7.26 -1.21
CA GLY A 19 -9.24 7.36 0.19
C GLY A 19 -7.87 6.74 0.48
N ILE A 20 -7.48 5.69 -0.24
CA ILE A 20 -6.13 5.09 -0.10
C ILE A 20 -5.09 5.98 -0.77
N LEU A 21 -5.42 6.57 -1.92
CA LEU A 21 -4.54 7.49 -2.63
C LEU A 21 -4.30 8.78 -1.83
N ASP A 22 -5.34 9.35 -1.26
CA ASP A 22 -5.24 10.53 -0.38
C ASP A 22 -4.37 10.22 0.85
N LEU A 23 -4.55 9.05 1.47
CA LEU A 23 -3.75 8.61 2.62
C LEU A 23 -2.27 8.37 2.23
N LEU A 24 -2.01 7.83 1.05
CA LEU A 24 -0.64 7.59 0.59
C LEU A 24 0.10 8.89 0.21
N GLU A 25 -0.62 9.94 -0.20
CA GLU A 25 -0.02 11.28 -0.32
C GLU A 25 0.43 11.82 1.04
N GLU A 26 -0.31 11.55 2.13
CA GLU A 26 0.14 11.91 3.48
C GLU A 26 1.41 11.16 3.92
N PHE A 27 1.72 10.04 3.27
CA PHE A 27 2.91 9.22 3.54
C PHE A 27 4.05 9.48 2.55
N GLU A 28 3.98 10.54 1.74
CA GLU A 28 5.07 10.91 0.82
C GLU A 28 6.40 11.09 1.59
N CYS A 29 7.48 10.54 1.06
CA CYS A 29 8.80 10.45 1.71
C CYS A 29 8.85 9.60 2.99
N GLU A 30 7.79 8.87 3.34
CA GLU A 30 7.79 7.95 4.47
C GLU A 30 7.92 6.49 4.04
N THR A 31 8.47 5.66 4.92
CA THR A 31 8.56 4.21 4.69
C THR A 31 7.24 3.55 5.07
N VAL A 32 6.70 2.77 4.15
CA VAL A 32 5.45 2.03 4.33
C VAL A 32 5.64 0.56 4.01
N ILE A 33 4.78 -0.26 4.59
CA ILE A 33 4.61 -1.67 4.24
C ILE A 33 3.25 -1.79 3.56
N ILE A 34 3.25 -2.27 2.33
CA ILE A 34 2.07 -2.49 1.51
C ILE A 34 1.78 -3.98 1.46
N ILE A 35 0.56 -4.33 1.82
CA ILE A 35 0.03 -5.68 1.70
C ILE A 35 -0.74 -5.74 0.39
N LEU A 36 -0.27 -6.57 -0.53
CA LEU A 36 -0.89 -6.77 -1.84
C LEU A 36 -1.94 -7.89 -1.75
N LYS A 37 -3.09 -7.66 -2.39
CA LYS A 37 -4.05 -8.70 -2.74
C LYS A 37 -3.32 -9.67 -3.67
N SER A 38 -2.99 -10.88 -3.23
CA SER A 38 -2.50 -11.87 -4.18
C SER A 38 -3.71 -12.43 -4.96
N GLY A 39 -3.60 -12.50 -6.28
CA GLY A 39 -4.64 -13.05 -7.14
C GLY A 39 -4.67 -14.58 -7.18
N GLY A 40 -3.98 -15.27 -6.26
CA GLY A 40 -3.84 -16.73 -6.24
C GLY A 40 -4.47 -17.34 -5.00
N GLU A 41 -5.38 -18.30 -5.19
CA GLU A 41 -5.78 -19.24 -4.15
C GLU A 41 -4.58 -20.15 -3.84
N CYS A 42 -3.99 -19.99 -2.67
CA CYS A 42 -3.07 -20.99 -2.11
C CYS A 42 -3.80 -21.68 -0.96
N ASP A 43 -4.25 -22.91 -1.18
CA ASP A 43 -4.71 -23.85 -0.14
C ASP A 43 -5.52 -23.21 1.01
N ASP A 44 -6.65 -22.57 0.67
CA ASP A 44 -7.60 -21.96 1.62
C ASP A 44 -7.03 -20.85 2.53
N CYS A 45 -5.83 -20.34 2.25
CA CYS A 45 -5.23 -19.18 2.89
C CYS A 45 -5.09 -18.04 1.87
N PHE A 46 -5.60 -16.86 2.20
CA PHE A 46 -5.25 -15.64 1.46
C PHE A 46 -3.74 -15.42 1.61
N CYS A 47 -2.95 -15.83 0.61
CA CYS A 47 -1.57 -15.39 0.52
C CYS A 47 -1.59 -13.88 0.33
N CYS A 48 -0.86 -13.15 1.16
CA CYS A 48 -0.66 -11.72 0.96
C CYS A 48 0.84 -11.51 0.76
N CYS A 49 1.21 -10.85 -0.34
CA CYS A 49 2.59 -10.43 -0.53
C CYS A 49 2.76 -9.10 0.20
N LYS A 50 3.83 -8.96 0.99
CA LYS A 50 4.20 -7.66 1.54
C LYS A 50 5.29 -7.02 0.68
N GLN A 51 5.17 -5.72 0.46
CA GLN A 51 6.20 -4.91 -0.15
C GLN A 51 6.53 -3.75 0.78
N GLU A 52 7.80 -3.59 1.12
CA GLU A 52 8.29 -2.45 1.90
C GLU A 52 8.98 -1.46 0.97
N GLY A 53 8.85 -0.17 1.27
CA GLY A 53 9.57 0.89 0.56
C GLY A 53 9.11 2.28 0.97
N MET A 54 9.87 3.29 0.57
CA MET A 54 9.53 4.70 0.77
C MET A 54 8.59 5.20 -0.31
N VAL A 55 7.48 5.85 0.05
CA VAL A 55 6.57 6.45 -0.94
C VAL A 55 7.28 7.59 -1.66
N CYS A 56 7.43 7.46 -2.98
CA CYS A 56 8.16 8.40 -3.82
C CYS A 56 7.23 9.22 -4.72
N ASP A 57 6.12 8.63 -5.18
CA ASP A 57 5.16 9.30 -6.06
C ASP A 57 3.81 8.60 -5.97
N VAL A 58 2.73 9.39 -5.99
CA VAL A 58 1.35 8.93 -5.96
C VAL A 58 0.62 9.48 -7.18
N ASN A 59 0.42 8.65 -8.20
CA ASN A 59 -0.25 9.06 -9.42
C ASN A 59 -1.75 8.77 -9.35
N LYS A 60 -2.51 9.74 -8.87
CA LYS A 60 -3.99 9.66 -8.76
C LYS A 60 -4.70 9.45 -10.09
N LYS A 61 -4.14 9.94 -11.20
CA LYS A 61 -4.78 9.79 -12.52
C LYS A 61 -4.74 8.35 -13.02
N CYS A 62 -3.68 7.61 -12.67
CA CYS A 62 -3.49 6.23 -13.10
C CYS A 62 -3.77 5.22 -11.99
N GLY A 63 -4.00 5.65 -10.75
CA GLY A 63 -4.16 4.76 -9.61
C GLY A 63 -2.91 3.93 -9.33
N ILE A 64 -1.72 4.52 -9.50
CA ILE A 64 -0.43 3.84 -9.31
C ILE A 64 0.39 4.61 -8.28
N ILE A 65 1.03 3.86 -7.40
CA ILE A 65 1.98 4.38 -6.42
C ILE A 65 3.38 3.88 -6.75
N THR A 66 4.38 4.70 -6.48
CA THR A 66 5.78 4.35 -6.66
C THR A 66 6.46 4.27 -5.30
N LEU A 67 6.98 3.10 -4.96
CA LEU A 67 7.86 2.91 -3.82
C LEU A 67 9.32 2.91 -4.25
N LEU A 68 10.19 3.45 -3.40
CA LEU A 68 11.63 3.27 -3.46
C LEU A 68 12.06 2.25 -2.41
N ASP A 69 12.56 1.12 -2.87
CA ASP A 69 13.33 0.16 -2.09
C ASP A 69 14.82 0.38 -2.42
N ASP A 70 15.76 -0.02 -1.55
CA ASP A 70 17.19 0.36 -1.49
C ASP A 70 17.92 0.53 -2.84
N LYS A 71 17.47 -0.16 -3.90
CA LYS A 71 18.01 -0.03 -5.27
C LYS A 71 16.96 -0.05 -6.39
N ASN A 72 15.67 -0.13 -6.08
CA ASN A 72 14.61 -0.36 -7.07
C ASN A 72 13.44 0.59 -6.91
N LYS A 73 12.85 0.96 -8.05
CA LYS A 73 11.54 1.59 -8.11
C LYS A 73 10.49 0.49 -8.28
N ILE A 74 9.51 0.46 -7.40
CA ILE A 74 8.44 -0.52 -7.41
C ILE A 74 7.14 0.20 -7.69
N PHE A 75 6.45 -0.22 -8.74
CA PHE A 75 5.18 0.35 -9.16
C PHE A 75 4.06 -0.58 -8.71
N ILE A 76 3.13 -0.07 -7.91
CA ILE A 76 2.02 -0.83 -7.37
C ILE A 76 0.72 -0.15 -7.79
N PRO A 77 -0.19 -0.85 -8.48
CA PRO A 77 -1.52 -0.31 -8.75
C PRO A 77 -2.36 -0.40 -7.47
N VAL A 78 -3.17 0.63 -7.19
CA VAL A 78 -3.91 0.80 -5.93
C VAL A 78 -4.96 -0.28 -5.73
N ASP A 79 -5.54 -0.78 -6.82
CA ASP A 79 -6.51 -1.88 -6.82
C ASP A 79 -5.92 -3.17 -6.25
N ALA A 80 -4.62 -3.40 -6.45
CA ALA A 80 -3.86 -4.51 -5.90
C ALA A 80 -3.51 -4.34 -4.41
N ILE A 81 -3.77 -3.17 -3.80
CA ILE A 81 -3.47 -2.93 -2.38
C ILE A 81 -4.62 -3.46 -1.52
N ALA A 82 -4.29 -4.41 -0.64
CA ALA A 82 -5.18 -4.88 0.42
C ALA A 82 -5.09 -3.99 1.65
N ALA A 83 -3.87 -3.60 2.04
CA ALA A 83 -3.62 -2.72 3.17
C ALA A 83 -2.31 -1.94 3.04
N VAL A 84 -2.23 -0.82 3.75
CA VAL A 84 -1.02 -0.01 3.92
C VAL A 84 -0.75 0.15 5.42
N ILE A 85 0.50 0.01 5.82
CA ILE A 85 0.98 0.18 7.19
C ILE A 85 2.12 1.20 7.17
N LYS A 86 1.96 2.31 7.89
CA LYS A 86 3.03 3.31 8.06
C LYS A 86 4.09 2.77 9.03
N LYS A 87 5.36 2.87 8.66
CA LYS A 87 6.48 2.53 9.54
C LYS A 87 7.04 3.83 10.11
N ASN A 88 6.67 4.15 11.36
CA ASN A 88 7.25 5.30 12.05
C ASN A 88 8.76 5.03 12.23
N CYS A 89 9.60 5.85 11.57
CA CYS A 89 11.01 5.92 11.94
C CYS A 89 11.09 6.40 13.39
N CYS A 90 11.67 5.59 14.27
CA CYS A 90 12.09 6.04 15.60
C CYS A 90 13.22 7.05 15.44
N CYS A 91 12.88 8.33 15.38
CA CYS A 91 13.80 9.44 15.65
C CYS A 91 13.66 9.86 17.10
#